data_AF-A0A3P6PKU8-F1
#
_entry.id   AF-A0A3P6PKU8-F1
#
_cell.length_a   1.000
_cell.length_b   1.000
_cell.length_c   1.000
_cell.angle_alpha   90.00
_cell.angle_beta   90.00
_cell.angle_gamma   90.00
#
_symmetry.space_group_name_H-M   'P 1'
#
loop_
_entity.id
_entity.type
_entity.pdbx_description
1 polymer ?
#
loop_
_entity_poly.entity_id
_entity_poly.type
_entity_poly.pdbx_seq_one_letter_code
_entity_poly.pdbx_strand_id
1 'polypeptide(L)'
;MLYERFLASSLKPTAEEMKSSSKAAKQILRQWPKLTPKDEVLWYQEDTTSPKRLLVPGSLIQTVLQELHEQLGHVGVKKMVEASSKRYWWPSLTPDVFDFCRACITCSSFKKPHTTAMAPLQPMPTGFPGERVGIDIMGPLPLTKRGNRYILVMVDYFTKVAEAEAMQSQDAETVASTFFNRWICQHGVPESVHSDQGPNFESRLFTELCKTLGIRKTRTTQGHPQGNGQVERTNRTLVGLLKAFTKGAKPEDWDLSLGRALLAYRATVHTSTGVSPFKMLTGREMRVPSDIFIPSKETTPDNTKEVLRQE
;
A
#
# COMPACT_ATOMS: atom_id res chain seq x y z
N MET A 1 -33.75 4.00 38.45
CA MET A 1 -33.47 3.20 39.67
C MET A 1 -32.02 3.28 40.16
N LEU A 2 -31.00 2.73 39.49
CA LEU A 2 -29.61 2.80 39.99
C LEU A 2 -29.03 4.22 39.95
N TYR A 3 -29.14 4.91 38.82
CA TYR A 3 -28.62 6.27 38.61
C TYR A 3 -29.25 7.28 39.60
N GLU A 4 -30.58 7.25 39.77
CA GLU A 4 -31.30 8.09 40.75
C GLU A 4 -30.90 7.79 42.19
N ARG A 5 -30.68 6.51 42.53
CA ARG A 5 -30.25 6.10 43.88
C ARG A 5 -28.81 6.52 44.18
N PHE A 6 -27.94 6.51 43.17
CA PHE A 6 -26.58 7.07 43.24
C PHE A 6 -26.57 8.58 43.51
N LEU A 7 -27.56 9.31 43.01
CA LEU A 7 -27.72 10.75 43.27
C LEU A 7 -28.37 11.02 44.63
N ALA A 8 -29.24 10.12 45.11
CA ALA A 8 -29.99 10.28 46.36
C ALA A 8 -29.30 9.71 47.61
N SER A 9 -28.39 8.75 47.49
CA SER A 9 -27.72 8.10 48.63
C SER A 9 -26.31 7.63 48.30
N SER A 10 -25.36 7.93 49.18
CA SER A 10 -23.96 7.45 49.08
C SER A 10 -23.78 5.97 49.45
N LEU A 11 -24.86 5.27 49.83
CA LEU A 11 -24.82 3.88 50.27
C LEU A 11 -24.90 2.90 49.10
N LYS A 12 -23.95 1.96 49.07
CA LYS A 12 -23.88 0.90 48.05
C LYS A 12 -25.09 -0.05 48.17
N PRO A 13 -25.82 -0.33 47.06
CA PRO A 13 -26.91 -1.30 47.05
C PRO A 13 -26.48 -2.69 47.51
N THR A 14 -27.35 -3.37 48.26
CA THR A 14 -27.14 -4.73 48.75
C THR A 14 -27.28 -5.77 47.63
N ALA A 15 -26.74 -6.98 47.85
CA ALA A 15 -26.80 -8.07 46.87
C ALA A 15 -28.24 -8.50 46.53
N GLU A 16 -29.14 -8.36 47.50
CA GLU A 16 -30.56 -8.74 47.41
C GLU A 16 -31.36 -7.76 46.53
N GLU A 17 -31.09 -6.46 46.67
CA GLU A 17 -31.66 -5.39 45.83
C GLU A 17 -31.18 -5.47 44.37
N MET A 18 -30.01 -6.09 44.13
CA MET A 18 -29.39 -6.21 42.82
C MET A 18 -29.74 -7.51 42.09
N LYS A 19 -30.55 -8.39 42.69
CA LYS A 19 -30.88 -9.72 42.16
C LYS A 19 -31.53 -9.63 40.77
N SER A 20 -32.44 -8.67 40.58
CA SER A 20 -33.16 -8.38 39.32
C SER A 20 -32.46 -7.40 38.38
N SER A 21 -31.29 -6.87 38.74
CA SER A 21 -30.60 -5.85 37.96
C SER A 21 -29.88 -6.41 36.72
N SER A 22 -29.77 -5.58 35.68
CA SER A 22 -29.09 -5.93 34.42
C SER A 22 -27.60 -6.23 34.62
N LYS A 23 -27.00 -6.95 33.65
CA LYS A 23 -25.55 -7.24 33.66
C LYS A 23 -24.70 -5.97 33.67
N ALA A 24 -25.12 -4.95 32.91
CA ALA A 24 -24.46 -3.64 32.87
C ALA A 24 -24.54 -2.94 34.24
N ALA A 25 -25.71 -2.94 34.88
CA ALA A 25 -25.89 -2.41 36.23
C ALA A 25 -24.96 -3.09 37.26
N LYS A 26 -24.84 -4.42 37.19
CA LYS A 26 -23.92 -5.18 38.06
C LYS A 26 -22.45 -4.84 37.79
N GLN A 27 -22.06 -4.56 36.54
CA GLN A 27 -20.71 -4.13 36.20
C GLN A 27 -20.39 -2.72 36.71
N ILE A 28 -21.34 -1.79 36.60
CA ILE A 28 -21.21 -0.43 37.16
C ILE A 28 -21.03 -0.51 38.69
N LEU A 29 -21.82 -1.36 39.37
CA LEU A 29 -21.72 -1.55 40.82
C LEU A 29 -20.35 -2.09 41.28
N ARG A 30 -19.66 -2.90 40.45
CA ARG A 30 -18.29 -3.35 40.76
C ARG A 30 -17.30 -2.19 40.82
N GLN A 31 -17.59 -1.10 40.12
CA GLN A 31 -16.78 0.10 40.09
C GLN A 31 -17.24 1.16 41.12
N TRP A 32 -18.08 0.80 42.09
CA TRP A 32 -18.63 1.73 43.09
C TRP A 32 -17.60 2.69 43.72
N PRO A 33 -16.41 2.24 44.17
CA PRO A 33 -15.42 3.14 44.79
C PRO A 33 -14.84 4.19 43.84
N LYS A 34 -14.99 3.98 42.52
CA LYS A 34 -14.46 4.84 41.44
C LYS A 34 -15.51 5.82 40.91
N LEU A 35 -16.70 5.83 41.49
CA LEU A 35 -17.82 6.67 41.06
C LEU A 35 -18.03 7.82 42.04
N THR A 36 -18.13 9.03 41.51
CA THR A 36 -18.40 10.24 42.30
C THR A 36 -19.57 11.02 41.74
N PRO A 37 -20.62 11.32 42.53
CA PRO A 37 -21.69 12.22 42.11
C PRO A 37 -21.19 13.68 42.13
N LYS A 38 -21.50 14.43 41.07
CA LYS A 38 -21.25 15.88 40.98
C LYS A 38 -22.23 16.49 39.99
N ASP A 39 -22.87 17.60 40.35
CA ASP A 39 -23.77 18.37 39.48
C ASP A 39 -24.90 17.51 38.87
N GLU A 40 -25.56 16.70 39.72
CA GLU A 40 -26.63 15.77 39.34
C GLU A 40 -26.24 14.67 38.33
N VAL A 41 -24.93 14.50 38.09
CA VAL A 41 -24.41 13.45 37.21
C VAL A 41 -23.32 12.62 37.88
N LEU A 42 -23.10 11.41 37.36
CA LEU A 42 -22.10 10.49 37.89
C LEU A 42 -20.82 10.53 37.07
N TRP A 43 -19.69 10.60 37.75
CA TRP A 43 -18.37 10.60 37.15
C TRP A 43 -17.61 9.33 37.53
N TYR A 44 -16.92 8.74 36.56
CA TYR A 44 -16.01 7.61 36.72
C TYR A 44 -14.56 8.08 36.66
N GLN A 45 -13.74 7.63 37.61
CA GLN A 45 -12.31 7.90 37.64
C GLN A 45 -11.53 6.62 38.01
N GLU A 46 -10.61 6.20 37.13
CA GLU A 46 -9.88 4.93 37.28
C GLU A 46 -8.94 4.96 38.50
N ASP A 47 -8.20 6.05 38.64
CA ASP A 47 -7.26 6.38 39.71
C ASP A 47 -7.16 7.92 39.85
N THR A 48 -6.46 8.40 40.87
CA THR A 48 -6.34 9.84 41.14
C THR A 48 -5.65 10.64 40.03
N THR A 49 -4.89 9.98 39.16
CA THR A 49 -4.15 10.59 38.03
C THR A 49 -4.94 10.61 36.73
N SER A 50 -5.98 9.79 36.62
CA SER A 50 -6.79 9.63 35.43
C SER A 50 -7.83 10.75 35.31
N PRO A 51 -8.16 11.19 34.08
CA PRO A 51 -9.23 12.16 33.86
C PRO A 51 -10.58 11.60 34.30
N LYS A 52 -11.42 12.46 34.88
CA LYS A 52 -12.81 12.13 35.20
C LYS A 52 -13.63 12.00 33.91
N ARG A 53 -14.41 10.94 33.81
CA ARG A 53 -15.26 10.64 32.64
C ARG A 53 -16.71 10.55 33.05
N LEU A 54 -17.61 11.10 32.26
CA LEU A 54 -19.04 11.09 32.56
C LEU A 54 -19.58 9.66 32.41
N LEU A 55 -20.23 9.13 33.44
CA LEU A 55 -20.94 7.85 33.37
C LEU A 55 -22.22 8.07 32.54
N VAL A 56 -22.33 7.38 31.40
CA VAL A 56 -23.50 7.50 30.53
C VAL A 56 -24.53 6.44 30.92
N PRO A 57 -25.78 6.82 31.27
CA PRO A 57 -26.87 5.87 31.47
C PRO A 57 -27.16 5.08 30.20
N GLY A 58 -27.56 3.82 30.35
CA GLY A 58 -27.83 2.94 29.21
C GLY A 58 -28.81 3.51 28.17
N SER A 59 -29.80 4.28 28.63
CA SER A 59 -30.79 4.95 27.77
C SER A 59 -30.22 6.09 26.92
N LEU A 60 -29.08 6.67 27.29
CA LEU A 60 -28.48 7.83 26.61
C LEU A 60 -27.28 7.45 25.73
N ILE A 61 -26.82 6.19 25.79
CA ILE A 61 -25.64 5.72 25.02
C ILE A 61 -25.86 5.99 23.52
N GLN A 62 -27.01 5.62 22.97
CA GLN A 62 -27.28 5.78 21.53
C GLN A 62 -27.28 7.25 21.10
N THR A 63 -27.86 8.14 21.91
CA THR A 63 -27.89 9.59 21.64
C THR A 63 -26.47 10.18 21.65
N VAL A 64 -25.67 9.85 22.66
CA VAL A 64 -24.28 10.32 22.78
C VAL A 64 -23.43 9.84 21.61
N LEU A 65 -23.59 8.58 21.20
CA LEU A 65 -22.87 8.03 20.05
C LEU A 65 -23.28 8.72 18.75
N GLN A 66 -24.57 8.98 18.55
CA GLN A 66 -25.08 9.69 17.37
C GLN A 66 -24.51 11.10 17.27
N GLU A 67 -24.67 11.92 18.31
CA GLU A 67 -24.22 13.31 18.32
C GLU A 67 -22.70 13.41 18.10
N LEU A 68 -21.93 12.60 18.83
CA LEU A 68 -20.48 12.63 18.72
C LEU A 68 -20.01 12.12 17.34
N HIS A 69 -20.69 11.14 16.74
CA HIS A 69 -20.36 10.63 15.42
C HIS A 69 -20.64 11.65 14.31
N GLU A 70 -21.73 12.39 14.40
CA GLU A 70 -22.07 13.49 13.48
C GLU A 70 -21.09 14.67 13.63
N GLN A 71 -20.84 15.13 14.86
CA GLN A 71 -19.93 16.25 15.13
C GLN A 71 -18.50 15.99 14.67
N LEU A 72 -18.04 14.75 14.73
CA LEU A 72 -16.71 14.36 14.26
C LEU A 72 -16.67 14.10 12.75
N GLY A 73 -17.80 14.13 12.06
CA GLY A 73 -17.87 13.90 10.61
C GLY A 73 -17.68 12.43 10.23
N HIS A 74 -18.44 11.53 10.87
CA HIS A 74 -18.47 10.10 10.54
C HIS A 74 -17.10 9.38 10.62
N VAL A 75 -16.28 9.75 11.60
CA VAL A 75 -14.96 9.15 11.79
C VAL A 75 -15.03 7.63 12.06
N GLY A 76 -14.01 6.92 11.59
CA GLY A 76 -13.91 5.47 11.79
C GLY A 76 -13.78 5.05 13.27
N VAL A 77 -14.10 3.78 13.53
CA VAL A 77 -14.21 3.18 14.87
C VAL A 77 -13.07 3.57 15.82
N LYS A 78 -11.81 3.45 15.39
CA LYS A 78 -10.65 3.75 16.25
C LYS A 78 -10.67 5.18 16.80
N LYS A 79 -10.97 6.16 15.94
CA LYS A 79 -11.06 7.58 16.34
C LYS A 79 -12.29 7.82 17.21
N MET A 80 -13.39 7.13 16.93
CA MET A 80 -14.61 7.22 17.72
C MET A 80 -14.43 6.65 19.14
N VAL A 81 -13.74 5.51 19.29
CA VAL A 81 -13.39 4.93 20.59
C VAL A 81 -12.49 5.87 21.38
N GLU A 82 -11.46 6.45 20.75
CA GLU A 82 -10.58 7.42 21.40
C GLU A 82 -11.35 8.67 21.86
N ALA A 83 -12.18 9.23 20.98
CA ALA A 83 -13.00 10.41 21.28
C ALA A 83 -14.02 10.15 22.40
N SER A 84 -14.63 8.96 22.41
CA SER A 84 -15.61 8.56 23.42
C SER A 84 -14.94 8.28 24.75
N SER A 85 -13.83 7.55 24.76
CA SER A 85 -13.11 7.13 25.98
C SER A 85 -12.47 8.29 26.73
N LYS A 86 -12.22 9.43 26.09
CA LYS A 86 -11.73 10.66 26.74
C LYS A 86 -12.83 11.41 27.52
N ARG A 87 -14.10 11.23 27.15
CA ARG A 87 -15.24 12.02 27.68
C ARG A 87 -16.16 11.19 28.57
N TYR A 88 -16.41 9.96 28.16
CA TYR A 88 -17.47 9.13 28.69
C TYR A 88 -16.94 7.80 29.20
N TRP A 89 -17.74 7.16 30.04
CA TRP A 89 -17.50 5.80 30.48
C TRP A 89 -18.81 5.03 30.63
N TRP A 90 -18.83 3.80 30.15
CA TRP A 90 -19.79 2.75 30.47
C TRP A 90 -19.15 1.39 30.16
N PRO A 91 -19.64 0.27 30.72
CA PRO A 91 -18.93 -1.01 30.64
C PRO A 91 -18.67 -1.55 29.23
N SER A 92 -19.56 -1.27 28.28
CA SER A 92 -19.53 -1.78 26.89
C SER A 92 -19.11 -0.72 25.86
N LEU A 93 -18.40 0.34 26.26
CA LEU A 93 -18.08 1.47 25.38
C LEU A 93 -17.45 1.07 24.05
N THR A 94 -16.41 0.23 24.06
CA THR A 94 -15.73 -0.15 22.81
C THR A 94 -16.61 -1.03 21.90
N PRO A 95 -17.24 -2.11 22.40
CA PRO A 95 -18.23 -2.87 21.61
C PRO A 95 -19.37 -2.01 21.05
N ASP A 96 -19.98 -1.16 21.88
CA ASP A 96 -21.14 -0.35 21.46
C ASP A 96 -20.75 0.67 20.37
N VAL A 97 -19.57 1.28 20.48
CA VAL A 97 -19.02 2.16 19.43
C VAL A 97 -18.78 1.38 18.13
N PHE A 98 -18.25 0.17 18.21
CA PHE A 98 -18.01 -0.67 17.04
C PHE A 98 -19.32 -1.01 16.32
N ASP A 99 -20.31 -1.50 17.06
CA ASP A 99 -21.62 -1.88 16.51
C ASP A 99 -22.35 -0.67 15.94
N PHE A 100 -22.33 0.47 16.63
CA PHE A 100 -22.93 1.72 16.17
C PHE A 100 -22.31 2.21 14.85
N CYS A 101 -20.97 2.31 14.77
CA CYS A 101 -20.30 2.75 13.54
C CYS A 101 -20.50 1.77 12.36
N ARG A 102 -20.74 0.49 12.64
CA ARG A 102 -21.05 -0.51 11.61
C ARG A 102 -22.49 -0.38 11.10
N ALA A 103 -23.43 -0.07 11.98
CA ALA A 103 -24.85 0.12 11.65
C ALA A 103 -25.15 1.47 10.95
N CYS A 104 -24.21 2.43 10.97
CA CYS A 104 -24.40 3.73 10.34
C CYS A 104 -24.62 3.60 8.82
N ILE A 105 -25.80 4.03 8.35
CA ILE A 105 -26.19 4.01 6.93
C ILE A 105 -25.28 4.93 6.11
N THR A 106 -24.99 6.14 6.59
CA THR A 106 -24.10 7.09 5.93
C THR A 106 -22.69 6.52 5.77
N CYS A 107 -22.09 5.95 6.81
CA CYS A 107 -20.79 5.30 6.68
C CYS A 107 -20.82 4.10 5.72
N SER A 108 -21.93 3.38 5.65
CA SER A 108 -22.07 2.21 4.78
C SER A 108 -22.22 2.61 3.31
N SER A 109 -22.88 3.74 3.00
CA SER A 109 -23.02 4.24 1.63
C SER A 109 -21.72 4.82 1.07
N PHE A 110 -20.84 5.38 1.92
CA PHE A 110 -19.52 5.89 1.50
C PHE A 110 -18.41 4.81 1.48
N LYS A 111 -18.62 3.66 2.13
CA LYS A 111 -17.66 2.55 2.06
C LYS A 111 -17.77 1.88 0.70
N LYS A 112 -16.75 2.05 -0.14
CA LYS A 112 -16.51 1.11 -1.26
C LYS A 112 -16.49 -0.31 -0.66
N PRO A 113 -17.17 -1.29 -1.28
CA PRO A 113 -17.11 -2.66 -0.80
C PRO A 113 -15.64 -3.07 -0.65
N HIS A 114 -15.23 -3.47 0.55
CA HIS A 114 -14.04 -4.30 0.67
C HIS A 114 -14.37 -5.61 -0.04
N THR A 115 -13.95 -5.72 -1.29
CA THR A 115 -14.01 -6.96 -2.05
C THR A 115 -13.18 -8.01 -1.29
N THR A 116 -13.87 -8.85 -0.54
CA THR A 116 -13.34 -10.09 0.01
C THR A 116 -13.60 -11.20 -1.00
N ALA A 117 -12.61 -12.10 -1.12
CA ALA A 117 -12.42 -13.09 -2.17
C ALA A 117 -11.93 -12.54 -3.53
N MET A 118 -10.76 -11.89 -3.54
CA MET A 118 -9.88 -12.09 -4.69
C MET A 118 -9.38 -13.53 -4.63
N ALA A 119 -9.62 -14.32 -5.68
CA ALA A 119 -8.90 -15.58 -5.85
C ALA A 119 -7.39 -15.30 -5.66
N PRO A 120 -6.62 -16.23 -5.04
CA PRO A 120 -5.18 -16.07 -4.94
C PRO A 120 -4.63 -15.72 -6.32
N LEU A 121 -3.88 -14.62 -6.41
CA LEU A 121 -3.19 -14.24 -7.64
C LEU A 121 -2.33 -15.44 -8.04
N GLN A 122 -2.76 -16.16 -9.09
CA GLN A 122 -1.94 -17.23 -9.63
C GLN A 122 -0.68 -16.57 -10.19
N PRO A 123 0.51 -16.90 -9.66
CA PRO A 123 1.74 -16.42 -10.27
C PRO A 123 1.72 -16.91 -11.71
N MET A 124 1.82 -15.99 -12.67
CA MET A 124 2.06 -16.38 -14.06
C MET A 124 3.51 -16.86 -14.12
N PRO A 125 3.77 -18.18 -14.18
CA PRO A 125 5.13 -18.67 -14.20
C PRO A 125 5.74 -18.23 -15.53
N THR A 126 6.98 -17.80 -15.44
CA THR A 126 7.91 -17.65 -16.56
C THR A 126 9.07 -18.58 -16.27
N GLY A 127 9.53 -19.34 -17.25
CA GLY A 127 10.63 -20.27 -17.20
C GLY A 127 11.97 -19.72 -17.71
N PHE A 128 12.01 -18.62 -18.47
CA PHE A 128 13.28 -18.08 -18.98
C PHE A 128 13.27 -16.55 -19.22
N PRO A 129 14.46 -15.88 -19.26
CA PRO A 129 14.55 -14.46 -19.57
C PRO A 129 13.97 -14.14 -20.95
N GLY A 130 13.12 -13.12 -21.04
CA GLY A 130 12.50 -12.71 -22.30
C GLY A 130 11.24 -13.49 -22.68
N GLU A 131 10.80 -14.48 -21.91
CA GLU A 131 9.53 -15.17 -22.18
C GLU A 131 8.33 -14.22 -22.09
N ARG A 132 8.35 -13.32 -21.10
CA ARG A 132 7.30 -12.32 -20.90
C ARG A 132 7.85 -11.02 -20.37
N VAL A 133 7.52 -9.95 -21.07
CA VAL A 133 7.86 -8.58 -20.68
C VAL A 133 6.58 -7.82 -20.40
N GLY A 134 6.44 -7.32 -19.17
CA GLY A 134 5.36 -6.41 -18.80
C GLY A 134 5.75 -4.98 -19.13
N ILE A 135 4.84 -4.22 -19.72
CA ILE A 135 5.02 -2.80 -20.01
C ILE A 135 3.90 -1.97 -19.39
N ASP A 136 4.24 -0.78 -18.92
CA ASP A 136 3.31 0.18 -18.32
C ASP A 136 3.81 1.62 -18.48
N ILE A 137 2.91 2.60 -18.46
CA ILE A 137 3.26 4.02 -18.54
C ILE A 137 2.90 4.70 -17.22
N MET A 138 3.88 5.31 -16.59
CA MET A 138 3.66 6.18 -15.43
C MET A 138 3.51 7.63 -15.88
N GLY A 139 2.49 8.30 -15.36
CA GLY A 139 2.30 9.74 -15.54
C GLY A 139 0.84 10.17 -15.57
N PRO A 140 0.56 11.45 -15.86
CA PRO A 140 1.56 12.50 -16.08
C PRO A 140 2.31 12.89 -14.80
N LEU A 141 3.62 13.08 -14.91
CA LEU A 141 4.50 13.64 -13.88
C LEU A 141 4.69 15.16 -14.07
N PRO A 142 5.31 15.88 -13.12
CA PRO A 142 5.73 17.27 -13.34
C PRO A 142 6.58 17.37 -14.61
N LEU A 143 6.31 18.37 -15.45
CA LEU A 143 7.03 18.56 -16.70
C LEU A 143 8.50 18.88 -16.41
N THR A 144 9.42 18.13 -17.00
CA THR A 144 10.85 18.38 -16.85
C THR A 144 11.34 19.44 -17.82
N LYS A 145 12.53 19.99 -17.57
CA LYS A 145 13.21 20.92 -18.51
C LYS A 145 13.51 20.31 -19.87
N ARG A 146 13.56 18.97 -19.95
CA ARG A 146 13.75 18.22 -21.21
C ARG A 146 12.43 17.87 -21.90
N GLY A 147 11.31 18.40 -21.40
CA GLY A 147 9.98 18.17 -21.93
C GLY A 147 9.36 16.83 -21.51
N ASN A 148 9.98 16.07 -20.61
CA ASN A 148 9.48 14.75 -20.22
C ASN A 148 8.31 14.86 -19.26
N ARG A 149 7.31 14.01 -19.44
CA ARG A 149 6.09 13.98 -18.61
C ARG A 149 5.62 12.56 -18.28
N TYR A 150 6.14 11.55 -18.98
CA TYR A 150 5.77 10.16 -18.81
C TYR A 150 7.02 9.30 -18.62
N ILE A 151 6.84 8.10 -18.09
CA ILE A 151 7.89 7.07 -18.03
C ILE A 151 7.31 5.79 -18.60
N LEU A 152 7.90 5.25 -19.66
CA LEU A 152 7.63 3.87 -20.08
C LEU A 152 8.48 2.95 -19.22
N VAL A 153 7.84 2.03 -18.50
CA VAL A 153 8.51 0.99 -17.72
C VAL A 153 8.33 -0.35 -18.44
N MET A 154 9.41 -1.11 -18.57
CA MET A 154 9.45 -2.43 -19.17
C MET A 154 10.14 -3.38 -18.20
N VAL A 155 9.52 -4.52 -17.92
CA VAL A 155 10.00 -5.46 -16.88
C VAL A 155 9.96 -6.88 -17.40
N ASP A 156 11.09 -7.57 -17.37
CA ASP A 156 11.14 -9.00 -17.63
C ASP A 156 10.57 -9.76 -16.42
N TYR A 157 9.58 -10.61 -16.67
CA TYR A 157 8.86 -11.29 -15.60
C TYR A 157 9.67 -12.43 -14.97
N PHE A 158 10.71 -12.93 -15.63
CA PHE A 158 11.56 -13.98 -15.09
C PHE A 158 12.68 -13.41 -14.21
N THR A 159 13.57 -12.62 -14.83
CA THR A 159 14.75 -12.03 -14.19
C THR A 159 14.42 -10.88 -13.26
N LYS A 160 13.23 -10.28 -13.40
CA LYS A 160 12.83 -9.03 -12.76
C LYS A 160 13.65 -7.83 -13.20
N VAL A 161 14.47 -7.92 -14.26
CA VAL A 161 15.18 -6.74 -14.77
C VAL A 161 14.15 -5.73 -15.26
N ALA A 162 14.36 -4.46 -14.93
CA ALA A 162 13.49 -3.38 -15.34
C ALA A 162 14.29 -2.34 -16.14
N GLU A 163 13.72 -1.90 -17.24
CA GLU A 163 14.10 -0.70 -18.01
C GLU A 163 13.04 0.38 -17.79
N ALA A 164 13.47 1.63 -17.75
CA ALA A 164 12.56 2.77 -17.67
C ALA A 164 13.09 3.93 -18.48
N GLU A 165 12.27 4.48 -19.37
CA GLU A 165 12.63 5.62 -20.22
C GLU A 165 11.67 6.78 -20.01
N ALA A 166 12.21 7.98 -19.81
CA ALA A 166 11.43 9.20 -19.75
C ALA A 166 10.95 9.61 -21.16
N MET A 167 9.66 9.95 -21.29
CA MET A 167 9.03 10.32 -22.56
C MET A 167 8.29 11.64 -22.45
N GLN A 168 8.25 12.39 -23.54
CA GLN A 168 7.50 13.64 -23.66
C GLN A 168 6.01 13.39 -23.92
N SER A 169 5.69 12.31 -24.63
CA SER A 169 4.35 11.89 -25.02
C SER A 169 4.16 10.39 -24.75
N GLN A 170 2.90 9.97 -24.71
CA GLN A 170 2.48 8.57 -24.61
C GLN A 170 1.79 8.09 -25.89
N ASP A 171 1.95 8.81 -27.01
CA ASP A 171 1.43 8.35 -28.30
C ASP A 171 2.08 7.03 -28.75
N ALA A 172 1.38 6.35 -29.66
CA ALA A 172 1.76 5.04 -30.15
C ALA A 172 3.17 4.99 -30.76
N GLU A 173 3.58 6.04 -31.47
CA GLU A 173 4.88 6.11 -32.14
C GLU A 173 6.02 6.22 -31.14
N THR A 174 5.88 7.15 -30.19
CA THR A 174 6.83 7.34 -29.09
C THR A 174 6.98 6.05 -28.28
N VAL A 175 5.87 5.40 -27.94
CA VAL A 175 5.89 4.14 -27.17
C VAL A 175 6.53 2.99 -27.96
N ALA A 176 6.16 2.81 -29.22
CA ALA A 176 6.69 1.74 -30.07
C ALA A 176 8.21 1.92 -30.32
N SER A 177 8.63 3.13 -30.67
CA SER A 177 10.04 3.49 -30.87
C SER A 177 10.85 3.31 -29.59
N THR A 178 10.32 3.76 -28.46
CA THR A 178 10.99 3.61 -27.16
C THR A 178 11.15 2.14 -26.79
N PHE A 179 10.09 1.34 -26.92
CA PHE A 179 10.14 -0.10 -26.64
C PHE A 179 11.17 -0.81 -27.53
N PHE A 180 11.18 -0.50 -28.83
CA PHE A 180 12.16 -1.08 -29.75
C PHE A 180 13.61 -0.71 -29.35
N ASN A 181 13.89 0.58 -29.17
CA ASN A 181 15.24 1.08 -28.93
C ASN A 181 15.78 0.73 -27.54
N ARG A 182 14.91 0.72 -26.52
CA ARG A 182 15.32 0.54 -25.12
C ARG A 182 15.20 -0.89 -24.62
N TRP A 183 14.28 -1.68 -25.18
CA TRP A 183 14.15 -3.07 -24.83
C TRP A 183 14.73 -3.99 -25.90
N ILE A 184 14.14 -4.00 -27.09
CA ILE A 184 14.44 -5.00 -28.14
C ILE A 184 15.91 -4.96 -28.53
N CYS A 185 16.47 -3.77 -28.76
CA CYS A 185 17.88 -3.61 -29.13
C CYS A 185 18.88 -3.99 -28.03
N GLN A 186 18.45 -4.06 -26.76
CA GLN A 186 19.33 -4.32 -25.63
C GLN A 186 19.23 -5.77 -25.11
N HIS A 187 18.00 -6.29 -25.05
CA HIS A 187 17.68 -7.57 -24.42
C HIS A 187 17.24 -8.63 -25.44
N GLY A 188 16.95 -8.23 -26.68
CA GLY A 188 16.38 -9.09 -27.71
C GLY A 188 14.85 -9.06 -27.73
N VAL A 189 14.29 -9.83 -28.68
CA VAL A 189 12.84 -9.93 -28.90
C VAL A 189 12.22 -10.89 -27.88
N PRO A 190 11.27 -10.45 -27.04
CA PRO A 190 10.60 -11.33 -26.10
C PRO A 190 9.55 -12.22 -26.79
N GLU A 191 9.25 -13.38 -26.21
CA GLU A 191 8.19 -14.26 -26.73
C GLU A 191 6.81 -13.60 -26.57
N SER A 192 6.59 -12.89 -25.46
CA SER A 192 5.35 -12.17 -25.23
C SER A 192 5.52 -10.82 -24.53
N VAL A 193 4.65 -9.88 -24.89
CA VAL A 193 4.53 -8.58 -24.23
C VAL A 193 3.17 -8.50 -23.57
N HIS A 194 3.13 -8.04 -22.32
CA HIS A 194 1.93 -7.86 -21.53
C HIS A 194 1.75 -6.38 -21.17
N SER A 195 0.60 -5.80 -21.49
CA SER A 195 0.28 -4.41 -21.15
C SER A 195 -1.11 -4.29 -20.52
N ASP A 196 -1.46 -3.09 -20.06
CA ASP A 196 -2.86 -2.75 -19.87
C ASP A 196 -3.58 -2.53 -21.22
N GLN A 197 -4.84 -2.10 -21.17
CA GLN A 197 -5.64 -1.77 -22.36
C GLN A 197 -5.47 -0.31 -22.81
N GLY A 198 -4.34 0.33 -22.48
CA GLY A 198 -4.04 1.69 -22.91
C GLY A 198 -4.07 1.82 -24.44
N PRO A 199 -4.68 2.88 -25.00
CA PRO A 199 -4.85 3.04 -26.45
C PRO A 199 -3.51 3.11 -27.20
N ASN A 200 -2.45 3.56 -26.53
CA ASN A 200 -1.08 3.55 -27.00
C ASN A 200 -0.56 2.14 -27.29
N PHE A 201 -0.85 1.18 -26.40
CA PHE A 201 -0.47 -0.22 -26.57
C PHE A 201 -1.42 -0.97 -27.51
N GLU A 202 -2.71 -0.62 -27.55
CA GLU A 202 -3.68 -1.21 -28.48
C GLU A 202 -3.68 -0.57 -29.89
N SER A 203 -2.77 0.36 -30.14
CA SER A 203 -2.64 1.00 -31.44
C SER A 203 -2.28 0.00 -32.55
N ARG A 204 -2.70 0.31 -33.79
CA ARG A 204 -2.28 -0.46 -34.97
C ARG A 204 -0.77 -0.53 -35.08
N LEU A 205 -0.08 0.58 -34.83
CA LEU A 205 1.38 0.65 -34.91
C LEU A 205 2.06 -0.34 -33.95
N PHE A 206 1.69 -0.32 -32.66
CA PHE A 206 2.28 -1.23 -31.67
C PHE A 206 1.93 -2.70 -31.95
N THR A 207 0.71 -2.94 -32.43
CA THR A 207 0.27 -4.27 -32.83
C THR A 207 1.06 -4.80 -34.03
N GLU A 208 1.28 -3.99 -35.07
CA GLU A 208 2.07 -4.37 -36.25
C GLU A 208 3.55 -4.55 -35.91
N LEU A 209 4.12 -3.73 -35.01
CA LEU A 209 5.46 -3.95 -34.46
C LEU A 209 5.57 -5.35 -33.83
N CYS A 210 4.62 -5.70 -32.95
CA CYS A 210 4.62 -7.02 -32.31
C CYS A 210 4.52 -8.15 -33.34
N LYS A 211 3.61 -8.04 -34.32
CA LYS A 211 3.46 -9.05 -35.38
C LYS A 211 4.74 -9.22 -36.20
N THR A 212 5.36 -8.10 -36.61
CA THR A 212 6.57 -8.09 -37.44
C THR A 212 7.73 -8.79 -36.73
N LEU A 213 7.84 -8.61 -35.42
CA LEU A 213 8.87 -9.24 -34.60
C LEU A 213 8.48 -10.63 -34.07
N GLY A 214 7.27 -11.13 -34.37
CA GLY A 214 6.79 -12.42 -33.85
C GLY A 214 6.44 -12.42 -32.35
N ILE A 215 6.23 -11.24 -31.76
CA ILE A 215 5.90 -11.07 -30.34
C ILE A 215 4.41 -11.36 -30.10
N ARG A 216 4.10 -12.27 -29.18
CA ARG A 216 2.72 -12.51 -28.75
C ARG A 216 2.26 -11.40 -27.80
N LYS A 217 1.40 -10.51 -28.28
CA LYS A 217 0.79 -9.46 -27.46
C LYS A 217 -0.32 -10.00 -26.58
N THR A 218 -0.27 -9.69 -25.29
CA THR A 218 -1.27 -10.02 -24.27
C THR A 218 -1.66 -8.77 -23.51
N ARG A 219 -2.84 -8.76 -22.86
CA ARG A 219 -3.34 -7.59 -22.12
C ARG A 219 -4.10 -7.98 -20.86
N THR A 220 -4.23 -7.04 -19.93
CA THR A 220 -5.15 -7.20 -18.79
C THR A 220 -6.61 -7.25 -19.26
N THR A 221 -7.47 -7.91 -18.50
CA THR A 221 -8.92 -7.81 -18.64
C THR A 221 -9.41 -6.47 -18.11
N GLN A 222 -10.42 -5.89 -18.76
CA GLN A 222 -11.01 -4.61 -18.38
C GLN A 222 -11.50 -4.67 -16.92
N GLY A 223 -11.14 -3.68 -16.09
CA GLY A 223 -11.50 -3.65 -14.67
C GLY A 223 -10.66 -4.57 -13.75
N HIS A 224 -9.68 -5.30 -14.28
CA HIS A 224 -8.80 -6.21 -13.53
C HIS A 224 -7.31 -5.86 -13.72
N PRO A 225 -6.82 -4.75 -13.12
CA PRO A 225 -5.41 -4.32 -13.21
C PRO A 225 -4.41 -5.35 -12.68
N GLN A 226 -4.90 -6.28 -11.84
CA GLN A 226 -4.16 -7.40 -11.26
C GLN A 226 -3.37 -8.25 -12.28
N GLY A 227 -3.80 -8.30 -13.55
CA GLY A 227 -3.05 -8.97 -14.63
C GLY A 227 -1.65 -8.38 -14.86
N ASN A 228 -1.48 -7.07 -14.65
CA ASN A 228 -0.19 -6.37 -14.76
C ASN A 228 0.51 -6.20 -13.41
N GLY A 229 0.13 -6.98 -12.39
CA GLY A 229 0.55 -6.73 -11.01
C GLY A 229 2.06 -6.83 -10.75
N GLN A 230 2.85 -7.38 -11.67
CA GLN A 230 4.32 -7.37 -11.58
C GLN A 230 4.90 -6.01 -11.96
N VAL A 231 4.58 -5.47 -13.14
CA VAL A 231 5.08 -4.14 -13.52
C VAL A 231 4.53 -3.06 -12.57
N GLU A 232 3.29 -3.18 -12.07
CA GLU A 232 2.77 -2.26 -11.04
C GLU A 232 3.57 -2.29 -9.72
N ARG A 233 4.05 -3.48 -9.32
CA ARG A 233 4.94 -3.63 -8.16
C ARG A 233 6.30 -3.00 -8.42
N THR A 234 6.85 -3.20 -9.61
CA THR A 234 8.09 -2.56 -10.03
C THR A 234 7.94 -1.04 -10.07
N ASN A 235 6.83 -0.53 -10.60
CA ASN A 235 6.51 0.90 -10.64
C ASN A 235 6.47 1.51 -9.24
N ARG A 236 5.82 0.85 -8.28
CA ARG A 236 5.83 1.30 -6.87
C ARG A 236 7.24 1.38 -6.29
N THR A 237 8.09 0.41 -6.62
CA THR A 237 9.49 0.38 -6.16
C THR A 237 10.31 1.49 -6.79
N LEU A 238 10.21 1.67 -8.12
CA LEU A 238 10.89 2.73 -8.86
C LEU A 238 10.44 4.11 -8.40
N VAL A 239 9.15 4.32 -8.13
CA VAL A 239 8.64 5.59 -7.56
C VAL A 239 9.24 5.86 -6.18
N GLY A 240 9.37 4.84 -5.33
CA GLY A 240 10.04 4.96 -4.03
C GLY A 240 11.51 5.39 -4.16
N LEU A 241 12.25 4.73 -5.05
CA LEU A 241 13.65 5.06 -5.34
C LEU A 241 13.80 6.46 -5.95
N LEU A 242 12.95 6.81 -6.92
CA LEU A 242 12.93 8.15 -7.53
C LEU A 242 12.71 9.22 -6.47
N LYS A 243 11.71 9.05 -5.58
CA LYS A 243 11.47 9.99 -4.47
C LYS A 243 12.66 10.12 -3.53
N ALA A 244 13.38 9.03 -3.27
CA ALA A 244 14.59 9.08 -2.45
C ALA A 244 15.71 9.87 -3.15
N PHE A 245 15.92 9.65 -4.44
CA PHE A 245 16.97 10.33 -5.21
C PHE A 245 16.63 11.78 -5.58
N THR A 246 15.35 12.16 -5.59
CA THR A 246 14.90 13.54 -5.83
C THR A 246 14.60 14.30 -4.55
N LYS A 247 14.91 13.75 -3.37
CA LYS A 247 14.72 14.44 -2.10
C LYS A 247 15.54 15.73 -2.06
N GLY A 248 14.87 16.87 -2.01
CA GLY A 248 15.50 18.20 -2.05
C GLY A 248 15.85 18.71 -3.45
N ALA A 249 15.58 17.93 -4.50
CA ALA A 249 15.65 18.39 -5.89
C ALA A 249 14.37 19.12 -6.30
N LYS A 250 14.42 19.84 -7.43
CA LYS A 250 13.21 20.44 -8.00
C LYS A 250 12.30 19.36 -8.57
N PRO A 251 10.96 19.52 -8.50
CA PRO A 251 10.02 18.55 -9.07
C PRO A 251 10.25 18.26 -10.55
N GLU A 252 10.81 19.21 -11.30
CA GLU A 252 11.13 19.12 -12.74
C GLU A 252 12.42 18.34 -13.07
N ASP A 253 13.19 17.90 -12.08
CA ASP A 253 14.50 17.24 -12.28
C ASP A 253 14.42 15.70 -12.12
N TRP A 254 13.21 15.13 -12.07
CA TRP A 254 13.03 13.70 -11.79
C TRP A 254 13.67 12.80 -12.85
N ASP A 255 13.68 13.22 -14.12
CA ASP A 255 14.20 12.43 -15.24
C ASP A 255 15.73 12.27 -15.19
N LEU A 256 16.45 13.16 -14.49
CA LEU A 256 17.90 13.06 -14.26
C LEU A 256 18.24 11.94 -13.27
N SER A 257 17.29 11.58 -12.40
CA SER A 257 17.48 10.55 -11.37
C SER A 257 17.02 9.16 -11.79
N LEU A 258 16.40 9.02 -12.97
CA LEU A 258 15.85 7.73 -13.42
C LEU A 258 16.92 6.65 -13.57
N GLY A 259 18.08 6.99 -14.14
CA GLY A 259 19.21 6.05 -14.23
C GLY A 259 19.73 5.59 -12.85
N ARG A 260 19.75 6.49 -11.85
CA ARG A 260 20.14 6.16 -10.47
C ARG A 260 19.14 5.22 -9.81
N ALA A 261 17.84 5.44 -10.05
CA ALA A 261 16.79 4.55 -9.58
C ALA A 261 16.90 3.16 -10.20
N LEU A 262 17.15 3.07 -11.51
CA LEU A 262 17.35 1.80 -12.23
C LEU A 262 18.58 1.05 -11.74
N LEU A 263 19.72 1.74 -11.56
CA LEU A 263 20.94 1.17 -10.98
C LEU A 263 20.66 0.55 -9.60
N ALA A 264 20.04 1.32 -8.70
CA ALA A 264 19.71 0.84 -7.36
C ALA A 264 18.76 -0.36 -7.39
N TYR A 265 17.73 -0.32 -8.23
CA TYR A 265 16.77 -1.41 -8.38
C TYR A 265 17.46 -2.70 -8.88
N ARG A 266 18.26 -2.60 -9.94
CA ARG A 266 18.92 -3.76 -10.56
C ARG A 266 19.99 -4.40 -9.69
N ALA A 267 20.63 -3.62 -8.81
CA ALA A 267 21.64 -4.09 -7.87
C ALA A 267 21.05 -4.68 -6.57
N THR A 268 19.80 -4.38 -6.24
CA THR A 268 19.18 -4.82 -4.97
C THR A 268 18.54 -6.19 -5.11
N VAL A 269 18.72 -7.07 -4.11
CA VAL A 269 18.09 -8.39 -4.07
C VAL A 269 16.57 -8.27 -4.17
N HIS A 270 15.97 -8.96 -5.14
CA HIS A 270 14.53 -8.98 -5.32
C HIS A 270 13.92 -10.11 -4.48
N THR A 271 12.90 -9.78 -3.68
CA THR A 271 12.33 -10.70 -2.66
C THR A 271 11.78 -12.00 -3.25
N SER A 272 11.27 -11.98 -4.48
CA SER A 272 10.72 -13.18 -5.12
C SER A 272 11.77 -14.14 -5.70
N THR A 273 12.95 -13.65 -6.06
CA THR A 273 14.01 -14.45 -6.71
C THR A 273 15.16 -14.76 -5.75
N GLY A 274 15.30 -14.03 -4.65
CA GLY A 274 16.41 -14.18 -3.70
C GLY A 274 17.76 -13.66 -4.23
N VAL A 275 17.80 -13.13 -5.45
CA VAL A 275 18.98 -12.54 -6.09
C VAL A 275 18.63 -11.19 -6.72
N SER A 276 19.64 -10.37 -7.03
CA SER A 276 19.42 -9.08 -7.70
C SER A 276 18.98 -9.29 -9.16
N PRO A 277 18.12 -8.41 -9.72
CA PRO A 277 17.70 -8.53 -11.12
C PRO A 277 18.85 -8.57 -12.11
N PHE A 278 19.91 -7.79 -11.87
CA PHE A 278 21.10 -7.79 -12.73
C PHE A 278 21.83 -9.13 -12.71
N LYS A 279 21.97 -9.74 -11.53
CA LYS A 279 22.58 -11.07 -11.39
C LYS A 279 21.73 -12.14 -12.02
N MET A 280 20.42 -12.06 -11.87
CA MET A 280 19.49 -13.01 -12.49
C MET A 280 19.58 -12.97 -14.03
N LEU A 281 19.81 -11.79 -14.61
CA LEU A 281 19.97 -11.62 -16.05
C LEU A 281 21.37 -12.01 -16.55
N THR A 282 22.43 -11.60 -15.85
CA THR A 282 23.81 -11.63 -16.37
C THR A 282 24.72 -12.68 -15.72
N GLY A 283 24.26 -13.31 -14.64
CA GLY A 283 25.05 -14.18 -13.78
C GLY A 283 26.06 -13.46 -12.88
N ARG A 284 26.20 -12.13 -12.99
CA ARG A 284 27.22 -11.33 -12.30
C ARG A 284 26.58 -10.34 -11.32
N GLU A 285 27.27 -10.02 -10.22
CA GLU A 285 26.83 -8.95 -9.34
C GLU A 285 26.99 -7.58 -10.02
N MET A 286 26.01 -6.71 -9.83
CA MET A 286 26.07 -5.35 -10.35
C MET A 286 27.00 -4.53 -9.46
N ARG A 287 28.07 -3.97 -10.05
CA ARG A 287 28.94 -3.04 -9.33
C ARG A 287 28.24 -1.69 -9.18
N VAL A 288 28.16 -1.21 -7.94
CA VAL A 288 27.67 0.13 -7.59
C VAL A 288 28.82 1.01 -7.12
N PRO A 289 28.68 2.36 -7.10
CA PRO A 289 29.78 3.26 -6.75
C PRO A 289 30.47 2.92 -5.41
N SER A 290 29.76 2.42 -4.41
CA SER A 290 30.35 2.00 -3.13
C SER A 290 31.38 0.86 -3.27
N ASP A 291 31.23 -0.01 -4.26
CA ASP A 291 32.13 -1.15 -4.51
C ASP A 291 33.47 -0.72 -5.13
N ILE A 292 33.56 0.54 -5.57
CA ILE A 292 34.82 1.14 -6.05
C ILE A 292 35.60 1.71 -4.86
N PHE A 293 34.90 2.35 -3.91
CA PHE A 293 35.52 3.01 -2.77
C PHE A 293 35.87 2.05 -1.63
N ILE A 294 35.21 0.89 -1.55
CA ILE A 294 35.48 -0.14 -0.54
C ILE A 294 35.72 -1.46 -1.29
N PRO A 295 36.98 -1.88 -1.49
CA PRO A 295 37.28 -3.15 -2.14
C PRO A 295 36.76 -4.32 -1.29
N SER A 296 35.65 -4.93 -1.70
CA SER A 296 35.05 -6.08 -1.03
C SER A 296 35.56 -7.38 -1.67
N LYS A 297 36.77 -7.79 -1.24
CA LYS A 297 37.47 -9.08 -1.46
C LYS A 297 38.34 -9.22 -2.71
N GLU A 298 39.44 -9.95 -2.50
CA GLU A 298 40.44 -10.38 -3.48
C GLU A 298 39.76 -11.00 -4.70
N THR A 299 40.12 -10.49 -5.86
CA THR A 299 39.88 -11.16 -7.13
C THR A 299 40.73 -12.42 -7.12
N THR A 300 40.18 -13.58 -6.74
CA THR A 300 40.77 -14.83 -7.20
C THR A 300 40.74 -14.76 -8.72
N PRO A 301 41.90 -14.80 -9.41
CA PRO A 301 41.91 -14.78 -10.85
C PRO A 301 41.14 -16.00 -11.31
N ASP A 302 39.97 -15.75 -11.90
CA ASP A 302 39.19 -16.77 -12.56
C ASP A 302 40.09 -17.43 -13.61
N ASN A 303 39.93 -18.74 -13.78
CA ASN A 303 40.87 -19.63 -14.45
C ASN A 303 40.83 -19.47 -15.98
N THR A 304 40.81 -18.24 -16.49
CA THR A 304 40.74 -17.90 -17.93
C THR A 304 42.02 -18.21 -18.69
N LYS A 305 43.06 -18.73 -18.03
CA LYS A 305 44.29 -19.21 -18.70
C LYS A 305 44.13 -20.55 -19.40
N GLU A 306 43.03 -21.28 -19.22
CA GLU A 306 42.80 -22.56 -19.91
C GLU A 306 41.96 -22.46 -21.20
N VAL A 307 41.19 -21.38 -21.43
CA VAL A 307 40.34 -21.28 -22.63
C VAL A 307 41.06 -20.62 -23.82
N LEU A 308 42.21 -19.97 -23.60
CA LEU A 308 43.02 -19.35 -24.67
C LEU A 308 44.28 -20.17 -25.03
N ARG A 309 44.31 -21.46 -24.70
CA ARG A 309 45.44 -22.38 -25.01
C ARG A 309 45.07 -23.59 -25.86
N GLN A 310 43.96 -23.51 -26.59
CA GLN A 310 43.66 -24.47 -27.65
C GLN A 310 43.36 -23.67 -28.93
N GLU A 311 44.43 -23.09 -29.48
CA GLU A 311 44.58 -22.96 -30.94
C GLU A 311 45.10 -24.29 -31.50
#